data_AF-A0AAW0VV64-F1
#
_entry.id   AF-A0AAW0VV64-F1
#
_cell.length_a   1.000
_cell.length_b   1.000
_cell.length_c   1.000
_cell.angle_alpha   90.00
_cell.angle_beta   90.00
_cell.angle_gamma   90.00
#
_symmetry.space_group_name_H-M   'P 1'
#
loop_
_entity.id
_entity.type
_entity.pdbx_description
1 polymer ?
#
loop_
_entity_poly.entity_id
_entity_poly.type
_entity_poly.pdbx_seq_one_letter_code
_entity_poly.pdbx_strand_id
1 'polypeptide(L)'
;MIYNIDNTTKFSAAVRMGEFKLLVGDPGWGEWTPPPENDTNIIVQESNHINTDNHKMLDDGQERIQHLLHLLNANDTQLRLYDLTEDPEERVNLAEIMEELVIDMLEFLEQQMSRYVPADYQPCDLAGDPINFDNVWTPGWC
;
A
#
# COMPACT_ATOMS: atom_id res chain seq x y z
N MET A 1 16.08 13.29 -7.38
CA MET A 1 15.47 12.09 -7.99
C MET A 1 14.90 11.27 -6.85
N ILE A 2 13.67 10.79 -6.95
CA ILE A 2 13.03 9.98 -5.90
C ILE A 2 12.96 8.55 -6.44
N TYR A 3 13.60 7.63 -5.72
CA TYR A 3 13.59 6.21 -6.09
C TYR A 3 12.33 5.54 -5.57
N ASN A 4 11.81 4.60 -6.34
CA ASN A 4 10.89 3.61 -5.80
C ASN A 4 11.65 2.80 -4.74
N ILE A 5 11.11 2.74 -3.52
CA ILE A 5 11.71 2.00 -2.40
C ILE A 5 11.25 0.54 -2.36
N ASP A 6 10.23 0.19 -3.15
CA ASP A 6 9.67 -1.15 -3.18
C ASP A 6 10.42 -2.02 -4.20
N ASN A 7 11.08 -3.06 -3.68
CA ASN A 7 11.67 -4.13 -4.49
C ASN A 7 10.74 -5.37 -4.50
N THR A 8 9.51 -5.17 -4.96
CA THR A 8 8.48 -6.21 -5.00
C THR A 8 7.88 -6.33 -6.40
N THR A 9 7.36 -7.51 -6.75
CA THR A 9 6.65 -7.72 -8.01
C THR A 9 5.18 -7.29 -7.94
N LYS A 10 4.67 -7.03 -6.74
CA LYS A 10 3.29 -6.59 -6.50
C LYS A 10 3.28 -5.10 -6.24
N PHE A 11 2.47 -4.36 -6.99
CA PHE A 11 2.32 -2.93 -6.75
C PHE A 11 1.70 -2.69 -5.37
N SER A 12 2.27 -1.77 -4.62
CA SER A 12 1.73 -1.28 -3.35
C SER A 12 2.08 0.19 -3.23
N ALA A 13 1.14 1.00 -2.76
CA ALA A 13 1.33 2.43 -2.64
C ALA A 13 0.41 3.02 -1.57
N ALA A 14 0.82 4.15 -1.03
CA ALA A 14 0.00 4.99 -0.17
C ALA A 14 0.10 6.44 -0.63
N VAL A 15 -1.03 7.14 -0.70
CA VAL A 15 -1.06 8.57 -1.00
C VAL A 15 -2.01 9.29 -0.06
N ARG A 16 -1.59 10.48 0.39
CA ARG A 16 -2.39 11.34 1.26
C ARG A 16 -2.70 12.65 0.55
N MET A 17 -3.98 13.02 0.53
CA MET A 17 -4.46 14.27 -0.02
C MET A 17 -5.37 14.93 1.01
N GLY A 18 -4.86 15.98 1.67
CA GLY A 18 -5.56 16.61 2.80
C GLY A 18 -5.72 15.65 3.98
N GLU A 19 -6.96 15.44 4.40
CA GLU A 19 -7.36 14.50 5.46
C GLU A 19 -7.44 13.05 5.00
N PHE A 20 -7.56 12.81 3.69
CA PHE A 20 -7.77 11.47 3.18
C PHE A 20 -6.46 10.76 2.86
N LYS A 21 -6.43 9.46 3.16
CA LYS A 21 -5.35 8.54 2.81
C LYS A 21 -5.91 7.36 2.02
N LEU A 22 -5.34 7.14 0.84
CA LEU A 22 -5.62 5.99 -0.01
C LEU A 22 -4.46 5.00 0.07
N LEU A 23 -4.78 3.75 0.32
CA LEU A 23 -3.88 2.60 0.22
C LEU A 23 -4.28 1.76 -1.00
N VAL A 24 -3.29 1.42 -1.82
CA VAL A 24 -3.42 0.54 -2.99
C VAL A 24 -2.50 -0.64 -2.76
N GLY A 25 -3.01 -1.87 -2.85
CA GLY A 25 -2.19 -3.07 -2.65
C GLY A 25 -2.13 -3.55 -1.21
N ASP A 26 -1.02 -4.21 -0.91
CA ASP A 26 -0.76 -4.77 0.41
C ASP A 26 -0.02 -3.72 1.26
N PRO A 27 -0.65 -3.16 2.31
CA PRO A 27 0.00 -2.20 3.19
C PRO A 27 0.99 -2.87 4.17
N GLY A 28 1.13 -4.19 4.12
CA GLY A 28 1.85 -4.99 5.09
C GLY A 28 0.97 -5.34 6.30
N TRP A 29 1.61 -5.53 7.45
CA TRP A 29 0.92 -5.92 8.67
C TRP A 29 -0.04 -4.80 9.14
N GLY A 30 -1.34 -5.06 9.06
CA GLY A 30 -2.40 -4.07 9.32
C GLY A 30 -3.06 -4.16 10.70
N GLU A 31 -2.58 -5.00 11.61
CA GLU A 31 -3.17 -5.11 12.95
C GLU A 31 -2.57 -4.08 13.92
N TRP A 32 -3.41 -3.64 14.86
CA TRP A 32 -2.98 -2.81 15.97
C TRP A 32 -2.11 -3.61 16.94
N THR A 33 -0.91 -3.13 17.22
CA THR A 33 -0.06 -3.69 18.28
C THR A 33 -0.30 -2.92 19.57
N PRO A 34 -1.09 -3.44 20.54
CA PRO A 34 -1.30 -2.75 21.80
C PRO A 34 -0.01 -2.68 22.62
N PRO A 35 0.10 -1.74 23.58
CA PRO A 35 1.17 -1.76 24.55
C PRO A 35 1.27 -3.13 25.24
N PRO A 36 2.48 -3.62 25.56
CA PRO A 36 2.69 -4.99 26.06
C PRO A 36 2.04 -5.26 27.42
N GLU A 37 1.65 -4.21 28.14
CA GLU A 37 0.90 -4.29 29.40
C GLU A 37 -0.62 -4.50 29.22
N ASN A 38 -1.13 -4.36 27.99
CA ASN A 38 -2.54 -4.47 27.63
C ASN A 38 -2.83 -5.72 26.78
N ASP A 39 -2.48 -6.91 27.28
CA ASP A 39 -2.88 -8.20 26.68
C ASP A 39 -4.40 -8.37 26.81
N THR A 40 -5.15 -7.80 25.87
CA THR A 40 -6.58 -8.04 25.73
C THR A 40 -6.81 -9.15 24.69
N ASN A 41 -7.20 -10.33 25.18
CA ASN A 41 -7.74 -11.42 24.36
C ASN A 41 -9.05 -10.96 23.70
N ILE A 42 -8.99 -10.31 22.54
CA ILE A 42 -10.17 -9.98 21.74
C ILE A 42 -10.35 -11.06 20.67
N ILE A 43 -11.42 -11.83 20.80
CA ILE A 43 -11.91 -12.73 19.75
C ILE A 43 -12.50 -11.85 18.66
N VAL A 44 -11.75 -11.63 17.57
CA VAL A 44 -12.28 -11.00 16.37
C VAL A 44 -13.14 -12.04 15.65
N GLN A 45 -14.46 -11.82 15.61
CA GLN A 45 -15.33 -12.58 14.72
C GLN A 45 -15.10 -12.07 13.30
N GLU A 46 -14.47 -12.89 12.47
CA GLU A 46 -14.41 -12.69 11.03
C GLU A 46 -15.84 -12.57 10.47
N SER A 47 -16.15 -11.42 9.88
CA SER A 47 -17.39 -11.23 9.14
C SER A 47 -17.34 -12.06 7.85
N ASN A 48 -18.22 -13.07 7.77
CA ASN A 48 -18.42 -13.87 6.57
C ASN A 48 -18.79 -12.99 5.36
N HIS A 49 -17.93 -12.96 4.35
CA HIS A 49 -18.22 -12.33 3.07
C HIS A 49 -19.13 -13.26 2.26
N ILE A 50 -20.38 -12.87 2.05
CA ILE A 50 -21.32 -13.59 1.20
C ILE A 50 -20.96 -13.28 -0.25
N ASN A 51 -20.51 -14.29 -0.98
CA ASN A 51 -20.32 -14.21 -2.42
C ASN A 51 -21.69 -14.10 -3.08
N THR A 52 -21.98 -12.98 -3.73
CA THR A 52 -23.14 -12.86 -4.61
C THR A 52 -22.65 -12.67 -6.03
N ASP A 53 -22.65 -13.78 -6.77
CA ASP A 53 -22.53 -13.79 -8.22
C ASP A 53 -23.69 -12.98 -8.80
N ASN A 54 -23.43 -11.72 -9.15
CA ASN A 54 -24.34 -10.88 -9.91
C ASN A 54 -23.53 -10.18 -10.99
N HIS A 55 -23.78 -10.53 -12.24
CA HIS A 55 -23.31 -9.79 -13.41
C HIS A 55 -24.02 -8.42 -13.43
N LYS A 56 -23.51 -7.48 -12.63
CA LYS A 56 -23.87 -6.05 -12.70
C LYS A 56 -23.06 -5.43 -13.83
N MET A 57 -23.72 -4.64 -14.67
CA MET A 57 -23.03 -3.67 -15.52
C MET A 57 -22.21 -2.79 -14.58
N LEU A 58 -20.90 -2.66 -14.85
CA LEU A 58 -20.01 -1.80 -14.07
C LEU A 58 -20.53 -0.35 -14.18
N ASP A 59 -20.60 0.33 -13.06
CA ASP A 59 -20.87 1.77 -13.05
C ASP A 59 -19.67 2.53 -13.66
N ASP A 60 -19.89 3.70 -14.24
CA ASP A 60 -18.85 4.49 -14.96
C ASP A 60 -17.61 4.73 -14.07
N GLY A 61 -17.84 5.00 -12.77
CA GLY A 61 -16.79 5.15 -11.77
C GLY A 61 -15.98 3.87 -11.55
N GLN A 62 -16.63 2.70 -11.48
CA GLN A 62 -15.96 1.42 -11.30
C GLN A 62 -15.10 1.05 -12.52
N GLU A 63 -15.56 1.34 -13.73
CA GLU A 63 -14.74 1.15 -14.93
C GLU A 63 -13.48 2.03 -14.91
N ARG A 64 -13.61 3.30 -14.49
CA ARG A 64 -12.47 4.22 -14.37
C ARG A 64 -11.47 3.77 -13.31
N ILE A 65 -11.94 3.30 -12.15
CA ILE A 65 -11.07 2.72 -11.11
C ILE A 65 -10.29 1.51 -11.67
N GLN A 66 -10.98 0.58 -12.34
CA GLN A 66 -10.33 -0.60 -12.92
C GLN A 66 -9.28 -0.21 -13.99
N HIS A 67 -9.59 0.78 -14.82
CA HIS A 67 -8.63 1.30 -15.80
C HIS A 67 -7.39 1.90 -15.13
N LEU A 68 -7.55 2.68 -14.06
CA LEU A 68 -6.43 3.27 -13.31
C LEU A 68 -5.59 2.21 -12.59
N LEU A 69 -6.24 1.21 -11.98
CA LEU A 69 -5.53 0.06 -11.39
C LEU A 69 -4.73 -0.70 -12.44
N HIS A 70 -5.24 -0.83 -13.67
CA HIS A 70 -4.52 -1.45 -14.77
C HIS A 70 -3.27 -0.67 -15.15
N LEU A 71 -3.36 0.65 -15.28
CA LEU A 71 -2.20 1.51 -15.57
C LEU A 71 -1.10 1.41 -14.49
N LEU A 72 -1.50 1.20 -13.23
CA LEU A 72 -0.59 1.05 -12.10
C LEU A 72 -0.05 -0.38 -11.92
N ASN A 73 -0.45 -1.35 -12.76
CA ASN A 73 -0.19 -2.78 -12.56
C ASN A 73 -0.71 -3.30 -11.19
N ALA A 74 -1.89 -2.85 -10.79
CA ALA A 74 -2.52 -3.07 -9.49
C ALA A 74 -3.92 -3.73 -9.58
N ASN A 75 -4.20 -4.47 -10.67
CA ASN A 75 -5.54 -5.03 -10.97
C ASN A 75 -6.16 -5.87 -9.84
N ASP A 76 -5.35 -6.67 -9.15
CA ASP A 76 -5.81 -7.59 -8.10
C ASP A 76 -5.59 -7.03 -6.68
N THR A 77 -5.58 -5.70 -6.55
CA THR A 77 -5.26 -5.05 -5.28
C THR A 77 -6.51 -4.55 -4.55
N GLN A 78 -6.44 -4.61 -3.21
CA GLN A 78 -7.46 -4.02 -2.37
C GLN A 78 -7.23 -2.50 -2.26
N LEU A 79 -8.30 -1.74 -2.41
CA LEU A 79 -8.33 -0.30 -2.15
C LEU A 79 -8.86 -0.03 -0.74
N ARG A 80 -8.16 0.83 0.00
CA ARG A 80 -8.61 1.30 1.31
C ARG A 80 -8.49 2.82 1.39
N LEU A 81 -9.58 3.50 1.70
CA LEU A 81 -9.63 4.95 1.86
C LEU A 81 -10.04 5.28 3.29
N TYR A 82 -9.28 6.16 3.93
CA TYR A 82 -9.51 6.59 5.31
C TYR A 82 -9.53 8.10 5.42
N ASP A 83 -10.43 8.63 6.24
CA ASP A 83 -10.41 10.01 6.70
C ASP A 83 -9.59 10.07 8.00
N LEU A 84 -8.37 10.61 7.94
CA LEU A 84 -7.48 10.65 9.10
C LEU A 84 -7.85 11.74 10.12
N THR A 85 -8.75 12.67 9.78
CA THR A 85 -9.26 13.65 10.74
C THR A 85 -10.27 12.98 11.66
N GLU A 86 -11.21 12.23 11.09
CA GLU A 86 -12.29 11.57 11.82
C GLU A 86 -11.91 10.16 12.32
N ASP A 87 -11.06 9.45 11.59
CA ASP A 87 -10.61 8.07 11.87
C ASP A 87 -9.07 7.94 11.78
N PRO A 88 -8.34 8.51 12.76
CA PRO A 88 -6.88 8.42 12.79
C PRO A 88 -6.35 6.99 13.00
N GLU A 89 -7.20 6.04 13.41
CA GLU A 89 -6.85 4.64 13.65
C GLU A 89 -7.15 3.73 12.44
N GLU A 90 -7.64 4.30 11.33
CA GLU A 90 -7.85 3.60 10.05
C GLU A 90 -8.77 2.37 10.18
N ARG A 91 -9.83 2.48 10.98
CA ARG A 91 -10.78 1.40 11.27
C ARG A 91 -11.87 1.25 10.22
N VAL A 92 -12.26 2.32 9.53
CA VAL A 92 -13.41 2.34 8.61
C VAL A 92 -12.94 2.61 7.18
N ASN A 93 -13.04 1.59 6.32
CA ASN A 93 -12.74 1.76 4.89
C ASN A 93 -13.89 2.46 4.17
N LEU A 94 -13.62 3.61 3.55
CA LEU A 94 -14.57 4.45 2.82
C LEU A 94 -14.49 4.28 1.29
N ALA A 95 -13.62 3.40 0.77
CA ALA A 95 -13.31 3.32 -0.66
C ALA A 95 -14.53 3.02 -1.54
N GLU A 96 -15.46 2.18 -1.06
CA GLU A 96 -16.71 1.85 -1.79
C GLU A 96 -17.75 2.97 -1.73
N ILE A 97 -17.62 3.91 -0.79
CA ILE A 97 -18.60 4.98 -0.57
C ILE A 97 -18.18 6.25 -1.34
N MET A 98 -16.87 6.51 -1.39
CA MET A 98 -16.29 7.74 -1.95
C MET A 98 -15.48 7.46 -3.22
N GLU A 99 -16.10 6.78 -4.19
CA GLU A 99 -15.43 6.33 -5.43
C GLU A 99 -14.79 7.48 -6.23
N GLU A 100 -15.46 8.63 -6.35
CA GLU A 100 -14.91 9.81 -7.05
C GLU A 100 -13.59 10.31 -6.42
N LEU A 101 -13.51 10.31 -5.08
CA LEU A 101 -12.28 10.71 -4.39
C LEU A 101 -11.17 9.66 -4.58
N VAL A 102 -11.53 8.37 -4.61
CA VAL A 102 -10.59 7.30 -4.94
C VAL A 102 -10.02 7.52 -6.34
N ILE A 103 -10.85 7.87 -7.33
CA ILE A 103 -10.43 8.17 -8.69
C ILE A 103 -9.43 9.35 -8.70
N ASP A 104 -9.78 10.48 -8.07
CA ASP A 104 -8.89 11.65 -8.00
C ASP A 104 -7.53 11.31 -7.38
N MET A 105 -7.53 10.50 -6.31
CA MET A 105 -6.30 10.08 -5.63
C MET A 105 -5.50 9.06 -6.44
N LEU A 106 -6.13 8.16 -7.19
CA LEU A 106 -5.48 7.23 -8.11
C LEU A 106 -4.86 7.96 -9.31
N GLU A 107 -5.54 8.96 -9.86
CA GLU A 107 -4.99 9.80 -10.93
C GLU A 107 -3.79 10.60 -10.46
N PHE A 108 -3.88 11.17 -9.24
CA PHE A 108 -2.75 11.83 -8.63
C PHE A 108 -1.56 10.86 -8.41
N LEU A 109 -1.84 9.63 -7.96
CA LEU A 109 -0.82 8.60 -7.78
C LEU A 109 -0.14 8.22 -9.10
N GLU A 110 -0.90 7.96 -10.17
CA GLU A 110 -0.37 7.65 -11.51
C GLU A 110 0.56 8.76 -12.00
N GLN A 111 0.13 10.03 -11.86
CA GLN A 111 0.94 11.18 -12.22
C GLN A 111 2.24 11.23 -11.41
N GLN A 112 2.20 10.93 -10.10
CA GLN A 112 3.42 10.90 -9.29
C GLN A 112 4.34 9.76 -9.68
N MET A 113 3.80 8.57 -9.97
CA MET A 113 4.59 7.38 -10.35
C MET A 113 5.47 7.63 -11.58
N SER A 114 5.01 8.43 -12.54
CA SER A 114 5.80 8.82 -13.73
C SER A 114 7.13 9.53 -13.40
N ARG A 115 7.26 10.09 -12.19
CA ARG A 115 8.44 10.86 -11.73
C ARG A 115 9.46 10.00 -10.99
N TYR A 116 9.09 8.78 -10.61
CA TYR A 116 9.96 7.89 -9.84
C TYR A 116 10.96 7.20 -10.75
N VAL A 117 12.15 6.97 -10.21
CA VAL A 117 13.13 6.09 -10.83
C VAL A 117 12.93 4.68 -10.27
N PRO A 118 13.09 3.63 -11.11
CA PRO A 118 13.00 2.25 -10.65
C PRO A 118 13.85 2.00 -9.42
N ALA A 119 13.42 1.06 -8.58
CA ALA A 119 14.16 0.69 -7.38
C ALA A 119 15.59 0.26 -7.73
N ASP A 120 16.56 0.83 -7.01
CA ASP A 120 17.95 0.44 -7.09
C ASP A 120 18.25 -0.51 -5.92
N TYR A 121 18.02 -1.80 -6.16
CA TYR A 121 18.26 -2.85 -5.18
C TYR A 121 19.40 -3.74 -5.65
N GLN A 122 20.60 -3.42 -5.22
CA GLN A 122 21.79 -4.17 -5.55
C GLN A 122 21.83 -5.53 -4.80
N PRO A 123 22.41 -6.58 -5.41
CA PRO A 123 22.64 -7.82 -4.71
C PRO A 123 23.65 -7.62 -3.57
N CYS A 124 23.59 -8.50 -2.57
CA CYS A 124 24.60 -8.52 -1.50
C CYS A 124 26.00 -8.75 -2.08
N ASP A 125 26.97 -7.90 -1.72
CA ASP A 125 28.38 -8.09 -2.04
C ASP A 125 29.09 -8.77 -0.86
N LEU A 126 29.52 -10.02 -1.08
CA LEU A 126 30.26 -10.80 -0.07
C LEU A 126 31.59 -10.14 0.32
N ALA A 127 32.15 -9.27 -0.52
CA ALA A 127 33.36 -8.54 -0.18
C ALA A 127 33.12 -7.55 0.97
N GLY A 128 31.88 -7.07 1.15
CA GLY A 128 31.47 -6.23 2.28
C GLY A 128 31.24 -6.96 3.61
N ASP A 129 31.42 -8.30 3.67
CA ASP A 129 31.26 -9.06 4.91
C ASP A 129 32.27 -8.60 5.98
N PRO A 130 31.83 -8.22 7.19
CA PRO A 130 32.71 -7.82 8.29
C PRO A 130 33.80 -8.84 8.62
N ILE A 131 33.62 -10.12 8.33
CA ILE A 131 34.65 -11.14 8.52
C ILE A 131 35.94 -10.83 7.74
N ASN A 132 35.83 -10.08 6.64
CA ASN A 132 36.95 -9.63 5.82
C ASN A 132 37.68 -8.42 6.41
N PHE A 133 37.14 -7.80 7.47
CA PHE A 133 37.63 -6.54 8.06
C PHE A 133 37.66 -6.60 9.59
N ASP A 134 38.30 -7.64 10.14
CA ASP A 134 38.46 -7.82 11.60
C ASP A 134 37.13 -7.77 12.39
N ASN A 135 36.03 -8.23 11.76
CA ASN A 135 34.66 -8.20 12.29
C ASN A 135 34.09 -6.78 12.48
N VAL A 136 34.53 -5.81 11.68
CA VAL A 136 34.06 -4.42 11.70
C VAL A 136 33.44 -4.06 10.35
N TRP A 137 32.29 -3.37 10.36
CA TRP A 137 31.73 -2.79 9.14
C TRP A 137 32.63 -1.66 8.64
N THR A 138 33.14 -1.77 7.41
CA THR A 138 34.02 -0.76 6.79
C THR A 138 33.36 -0.16 5.54
N PRO A 139 33.66 1.12 5.21
CA PRO A 139 33.19 1.73 3.97
C PRO A 139 33.91 1.12 2.75
N GLY A 140 33.29 1.23 1.56
CA GLY A 140 33.92 0.86 0.28
C GLY A 140 33.29 -0.32 -0.45
N TRP A 141 32.10 -0.76 -0.04
CA TRP A 141 31.41 -1.92 -0.60
C TRP A 141 29.95 -1.54 -0.91
N CYS A 142 29.74 -1.07 -2.14
CA CYS A 142 28.46 -0.79 -2.81
C CYS A 142 28.68 -0.74 -4.33
#